data_AF-A0A016RZ04-F1
#
_entry.id   AF-A0A016RZ04-F1
#
_cell.length_a   1.000
_cell.length_b   1.000
_cell.length_c   1.000
_cell.angle_alpha   90.00
_cell.angle_beta   90.00
_cell.angle_gamma   90.00
#
_symmetry.space_group_name_H-M   'P 1'
#
loop_
_entity.id
_entity.type
_entity.pdbx_description
1 polymer ?
#
loop_
_entity_poly.entity_id
_entity_poly.type
_entity_poly.pdbx_seq_one_letter_code
_entity_poly.pdbx_strand_id
1 'polypeptide(L)'
;MVCILGIEGSANKIGVGIVRDGEVLSNPRATFHAPPGEGFRPSETAQHHRQQILKILTKALADANIATPEKEIDAIAFTKGPGMGAPLQVVWHDSSALSTARWDLDVFPPPGVL
;
A
#
# COMPACT_ATOMS: atom_id res chain seq x y z
N MET A 1 -5.34 -2.45 -21.74
CA MET A 1 -5.60 -1.57 -20.60
C MET A 1 -4.93 -2.21 -19.41
N VAL A 2 -4.03 -1.50 -18.73
CA VAL A 2 -3.27 -2.00 -17.58
C VAL A 2 -3.63 -1.20 -16.35
N CYS A 3 -3.98 -1.88 -15.27
CA CYS A 3 -4.45 -1.34 -14.00
C CYS A 3 -3.57 -1.85 -12.85
N ILE A 4 -2.92 -0.93 -12.14
CA ILE A 4 -1.96 -1.24 -11.08
C ILE A 4 -2.43 -0.65 -9.77
N LEU A 5 -2.37 -1.47 -8.71
CA LEU A 5 -2.54 -1.02 -7.33
C LEU A 5 -1.17 -0.83 -6.67
N GLY A 6 -0.89 0.37 -6.18
CA GLY A 6 0.36 0.72 -5.50
C GLY A 6 0.18 0.90 -3.99
N ILE A 7 1.07 0.34 -3.17
CA ILE A 7 1.12 0.56 -1.72
C ILE A 7 2.40 1.29 -1.33
N GLU A 8 2.25 2.46 -0.69
CA GLU A 8 3.36 3.28 -0.20
C GLU A 8 3.30 3.39 1.31
N GLY A 9 4.44 3.18 1.99
CA GLY A 9 4.54 3.37 3.44
C GLY A 9 5.96 3.48 3.96
N SER A 10 6.88 4.07 3.19
CA SER A 10 8.30 4.19 3.55
C SER A 10 8.58 5.10 4.75
N ALA A 11 7.68 6.04 5.01
CA ALA A 11 7.82 7.07 6.04
C ALA A 11 6.57 7.14 6.93
N ASN A 12 6.20 8.33 7.42
CA ASN A 12 5.07 8.54 8.32
C ASN A 12 3.70 8.57 7.63
N LYS A 13 3.62 8.36 6.32
CA LYS A 13 2.36 8.19 5.59
C LYS A 13 2.21 6.73 5.21
N ILE A 14 0.97 6.32 5.06
CA ILE A 14 0.58 5.07 4.40
C ILE A 14 -0.48 5.43 3.35
N GLY A 15 -0.35 4.89 2.15
CA GLY A 15 -1.22 5.20 1.03
C GLY A 15 -1.43 4.01 0.11
N VAL A 16 -2.59 3.99 -0.55
CA VAL A 16 -2.89 3.05 -1.63
C VAL A 16 -3.34 3.87 -2.83
N GLY A 17 -2.65 3.70 -3.95
CA GLY A 17 -2.99 4.33 -5.22
C GLY A 17 -3.47 3.30 -6.23
N ILE A 18 -4.37 3.71 -7.13
CA ILE A 18 -4.80 2.88 -8.26
C ILE A 18 -4.65 3.71 -9.54
N VAL A 19 -3.92 3.17 -10.50
CA VAL A 19 -3.64 3.81 -11.79
C VAL A 19 -4.05 2.88 -12.91
N ARG A 20 -4.79 3.39 -13.90
CA ARG A 20 -5.19 2.63 -15.10
C ARG A 20 -4.77 3.40 -16.34
N ASP A 21 -3.92 2.80 -17.17
CA ASP A 21 -3.42 3.39 -18.42
C ASP A 21 -2.85 4.82 -18.28
N GLY A 22 -2.17 5.08 -17.15
CA GLY A 22 -1.57 6.38 -16.85
C GLY A 22 -2.50 7.37 -16.13
N GLU A 23 -3.78 7.04 -15.97
CA GLU A 23 -4.74 7.86 -15.22
C GLU A 23 -4.81 7.42 -13.75
N VAL A 24 -4.75 8.37 -12.83
CA VAL A 24 -4.92 8.12 -11.40
C VAL A 24 -6.40 8.02 -11.08
N LEU A 25 -6.87 6.80 -10.80
CA LEU A 25 -8.26 6.54 -10.41
C LEU A 25 -8.49 6.79 -8.92
N SER A 26 -7.47 6.56 -8.09
CA SER A 26 -7.56 6.75 -6.64
C SER A 26 -6.19 6.96 -5.99
N ASN A 27 -6.14 7.73 -4.89
CA ASN A 27 -4.92 8.00 -4.13
C ASN A 27 -5.15 8.40 -2.64
N PRO A 28 -5.98 7.68 -1.85
CA PRO A 28 -6.14 7.96 -0.43
C PRO A 28 -4.86 7.70 0.37
N ARG A 29 -4.67 8.50 1.44
CA ARG A 29 -3.55 8.36 2.38
C ARG A 29 -3.96 8.69 3.80
N ALA A 30 -3.29 8.06 4.77
CA ALA A 30 -3.29 8.49 6.16
C ALA A 30 -1.88 8.92 6.58
N THR A 31 -1.81 9.85 7.54
CA THR A 31 -0.56 10.36 8.09
C THR A 31 -0.51 10.06 9.58
N PHE A 32 0.58 9.45 10.03
CA PHE A 32 0.90 9.38 11.44
C PHE A 32 1.42 10.73 11.91
N HIS A 33 0.74 11.28 12.92
CA HIS A 33 1.11 12.52 13.58
C HIS A 33 1.72 12.16 14.95
N ALA A 34 3.04 12.37 15.06
CA ALA A 34 3.73 12.23 16.34
C ALA A 34 3.27 13.31 17.33
N PRO A 35 3.38 13.07 18.65
CA PRO A 35 3.14 14.10 19.65
C PRO A 35 3.95 15.38 19.38
N PRO A 36 3.44 16.56 19.74
CA PRO A 36 4.17 17.81 19.56
C PRO A 36 5.56 17.77 20.21
N GLY A 37 6.59 18.13 19.45
CA GLY A 37 7.98 18.12 19.92
C GLY A 37 8.72 16.78 19.71
N GLU A 38 8.05 15.75 19.22
CA GLU A 38 8.67 14.44 18.92
C GLU A 38 8.75 14.16 17.40
N GLY A 39 9.72 13.32 17.02
CA GLY A 39 9.77 12.70 15.70
C GLY A 39 9.00 11.38 15.69
N PHE A 40 8.47 11.00 14.52
CA PHE A 40 7.78 9.71 14.39
C PHE A 40 8.76 8.55 14.49
N ARG A 41 8.47 7.60 15.39
CA ARG A 41 9.31 6.42 15.61
C ARG A 41 8.91 5.29 14.66
N PRO A 42 9.85 4.44 14.20
CA PRO A 42 9.53 3.35 13.27
C PRO A 42 8.45 2.38 13.79
N SER A 43 8.49 2.03 15.08
CA SER A 43 7.51 1.09 15.68
C SER A 43 6.09 1.65 15.70
N GLU A 44 5.93 2.90 16.14
CA GLU A 44 4.64 3.62 16.21
C GLU A 44 4.07 3.85 14.81
N THR A 45 4.94 4.23 13.87
CA THR A 45 4.56 4.40 12.46
C THR A 45 4.09 3.08 11.86
N ALA A 46 4.80 1.97 12.11
CA ALA A 46 4.37 0.66 11.63
C ALA A 46 3.03 0.22 12.25
N GLN A 47 2.78 0.54 13.52
CA GLN A 47 1.49 0.30 14.15
C GLN A 47 0.38 1.11 13.48
N HIS A 48 0.62 2.39 13.21
CA HIS A 48 -0.32 3.22 12.46
C HIS A 48 -0.64 2.62 11.09
N HIS A 49 0.38 2.22 10.33
CA HIS A 49 0.20 1.62 9.00
C HIS A 49 -0.70 0.38 9.05
N ARG A 50 -0.45 -0.55 9.98
CA ARG A 50 -1.30 -1.74 10.18
C ARG A 50 -2.74 -1.41 10.52
N GLN A 51 -2.98 -0.33 11.28
CA GLN A 51 -4.33 0.11 11.65
C GLN A 51 -5.10 0.78 10.50
N GLN A 52 -4.39 1.30 9.49
CA GLN A 52 -4.98 2.08 8.40
C GLN A 52 -5.02 1.35 7.07
N ILE A 53 -4.09 0.44 6.78
CA ILE A 53 -3.89 -0.11 5.43
C ILE A 53 -5.17 -0.71 4.83
N LEU A 54 -5.93 -1.52 5.59
CA LEU A 54 -7.18 -2.09 5.10
C LEU A 54 -8.25 -1.03 4.83
N LYS A 55 -8.34 0.01 5.68
CA LYS A 55 -9.30 1.12 5.49
C LYS A 55 -8.97 1.91 4.22
N ILE A 56 -7.68 2.19 4.01
CA ILE A 56 -7.20 2.91 2.84
C ILE A 56 -7.38 2.08 1.58
N LEU A 57 -7.08 0.78 1.63
CA LEU A 57 -7.31 -0.14 0.53
C LEU A 57 -8.79 -0.19 0.12
N THR A 58 -9.70 -0.38 1.07
CA THR A 58 -11.14 -0.37 0.81
C THR A 58 -11.58 0.95 0.21
N LYS A 59 -11.08 2.08 0.74
CA LYS A 59 -11.35 3.39 0.17
C LYS A 59 -10.79 3.53 -1.25
N ALA A 60 -9.59 3.02 -1.51
CA ALA A 60 -8.95 3.14 -2.80
C ALA A 60 -9.75 2.42 -3.89
N LEU A 61 -10.19 1.19 -3.61
CA LEU A 61 -11.05 0.39 -4.50
C LEU A 61 -12.40 1.07 -4.74
N ALA A 62 -13.02 1.59 -3.68
CA ALA A 62 -14.29 2.30 -3.78
C ALA A 62 -14.18 3.59 -4.62
N ASP A 63 -13.17 4.43 -4.35
CA ASP A 63 -12.93 5.66 -5.10
C ASP A 63 -12.62 5.37 -6.59
N ALA A 64 -11.94 4.25 -6.89
CA ALA A 64 -11.65 3.79 -8.25
C ALA A 64 -12.81 3.05 -8.94
N ASN A 65 -13.95 2.86 -8.25
CA ASN A 65 -15.11 2.08 -8.71
C ASN A 65 -14.77 0.63 -9.14
N ILE A 66 -13.83 -0.02 -8.45
CA ILE A 66 -13.44 -1.42 -8.69
C ILE A 66 -14.24 -2.33 -7.76
N ALA A 67 -15.05 -3.22 -8.34
CA ALA A 67 -15.91 -4.14 -7.60
C ALA A 67 -15.34 -5.56 -7.53
N THR A 68 -14.54 -5.95 -8.54
CA THR A 68 -13.92 -7.28 -8.64
C THR A 68 -12.41 -7.14 -8.84
N PRO A 69 -11.66 -6.81 -7.76
CA PRO A 69 -10.23 -6.52 -7.86
C PRO A 69 -9.41 -7.62 -8.54
N GLU A 70 -9.74 -8.88 -8.30
CA GLU A 70 -9.08 -10.05 -8.88
C GLU A 70 -9.24 -10.18 -10.41
N LYS A 71 -10.13 -9.40 -11.02
CA LYS A 71 -10.33 -9.34 -12.47
C LYS A 71 -9.94 -8.01 -13.09
N GLU A 72 -9.78 -6.97 -12.26
CA GLU A 72 -9.65 -5.58 -12.70
C GLU A 72 -8.29 -4.96 -12.38
N ILE A 73 -7.48 -5.61 -11.54
CA ILE A 73 -6.12 -5.21 -11.19
C ILE A 73 -5.18 -6.25 -11.78
N ASP A 74 -4.22 -5.80 -12.58
CA ASP A 74 -3.27 -6.69 -13.27
C ASP A 74 -2.06 -7.00 -12.39
N ALA A 75 -1.63 -6.07 -11.54
CA ALA A 75 -0.53 -6.29 -10.60
C ALA A 75 -0.56 -5.35 -9.40
N ILE A 76 0.17 -5.74 -8.36
CA ILE A 76 0.38 -4.96 -7.15
C ILE A 76 1.81 -4.43 -7.14
N ALA A 77 1.98 -3.12 -7.01
CA ALA A 77 3.26 -2.47 -6.79
C ALA A 77 3.39 -2.05 -5.32
N PHE A 78 4.60 -2.06 -4.78
CA PHE A 78 4.83 -1.59 -3.41
C PHE A 78 6.20 -0.94 -3.21
N THR A 79 6.31 -0.10 -2.19
CA THR A 79 7.60 0.50 -1.83
C THR A 79 8.50 -0.51 -1.13
N LYS A 80 9.49 -1.04 -1.85
CA LYS A 80 10.56 -1.88 -1.27
C LYS A 80 11.55 -1.08 -0.41
N GLY A 81 11.80 0.18 -0.76
CA GLY A 81 12.74 1.07 -0.07
C GLY A 81 13.35 2.12 -1.00
N PRO A 82 14.19 3.03 -0.47
CA PRO A 82 14.61 3.15 0.93
C PRO A 82 13.47 3.63 1.86
N GLY A 83 13.68 3.56 3.18
CA GLY A 83 12.68 3.99 4.17
C GLY A 83 12.90 3.41 5.56
N MET A 84 11.94 3.65 6.46
CA MET A 84 11.95 3.07 7.80
C MET A 84 11.65 1.56 7.74
N GLY A 85 12.53 0.74 8.31
CA GLY A 85 12.43 -0.72 8.20
C GLY A 85 11.09 -1.29 8.67
N ALA A 86 10.63 -0.93 9.87
CA ALA A 86 9.37 -1.47 10.41
C ALA A 86 8.12 -1.09 9.56
N PRO A 87 7.96 0.17 9.10
CA PRO A 87 6.92 0.54 8.13
C PRO A 87 7.02 -0.19 6.78
N LEU A 88 8.22 -0.34 6.19
CA LEU A 88 8.41 -1.06 4.93
C LEU A 88 7.98 -2.54 5.04
N GLN A 89 8.20 -3.19 6.18
CA GLN A 89 7.75 -4.56 6.42
C GLN A 89 6.22 -4.67 6.37
N VAL A 90 5.48 -3.67 6.85
CA VAL A 90 4.00 -3.66 6.77
C VAL A 90 3.56 -3.68 5.30
N VAL A 91 4.10 -2.76 4.51
CA VAL A 91 3.79 -2.65 3.07
C VAL A 91 4.09 -3.94 2.30
N TRP A 92 5.25 -4.57 2.58
CA TRP A 92 5.61 -5.84 1.95
C TRP A 92 4.65 -6.98 2.34
N HIS A 93 4.33 -7.11 3.63
CA HIS A 93 3.42 -8.15 4.11
C HIS A 93 2.01 -8.00 3.51
N ASP A 94 1.48 -6.79 3.47
CA ASP A 94 0.14 -6.53 2.92
C ASP A 94 0.09 -6.80 1.41
N SER A 95 1.11 -6.38 0.66
CA SER A 95 1.20 -6.65 -0.79
C SER A 95 1.28 -8.14 -1.08
N SER A 96 2.10 -8.87 -0.31
CA SER A 96 2.26 -10.32 -0.45
C SER A 96 0.99 -11.08 -0.09
N ALA A 97 0.25 -10.63 0.93
CA ALA A 97 -1.01 -11.24 1.34
C ALA A 97 -2.12 -11.06 0.29
N LEU A 98 -2.21 -9.88 -0.33
CA LEU A 98 -3.18 -9.63 -1.41
C LEU A 98 -2.92 -10.51 -2.64
N SER A 99 -1.65 -10.63 -3.04
CA SER A 99 -1.24 -11.52 -4.13
C SER A 99 -1.55 -12.98 -3.82
N THR A 100 -0.96 -13.54 -2.76
CA THR A 100 -0.97 -15.00 -2.54
C THR A 100 -2.28 -15.55 -1.96
N ALA A 101 -3.02 -14.75 -1.19
CA ALA A 101 -4.18 -15.25 -0.44
C ALA A 101 -5.53 -14.74 -0.95
N ARG A 102 -5.54 -13.78 -1.89
CA ARG A 102 -6.78 -13.13 -2.33
C ARG A 102 -6.96 -13.11 -3.84
N TRP A 103 -5.98 -12.61 -4.58
CA TRP A 103 -6.21 -12.20 -5.97
C TRP A 103 -5.33 -12.91 -7.00
N ASP A 104 -4.32 -13.69 -6.57
CA ASP A 104 -3.39 -14.42 -7.44
C ASP A 104 -2.71 -13.51 -8.48
N LEU A 105 -2.24 -12.35 -8.02
CA LEU A 105 -1.63 -11.30 -8.85
C LEU A 105 -0.12 -11.23 -8.66
N ASP A 106 0.59 -10.81 -9.70
CA ASP A 106 2.01 -10.50 -9.62
C ASP A 106 2.27 -9.31 -8.67
N VAL A 107 3.40 -9.37 -7.93
CA VAL A 107 3.86 -8.31 -7.04
C VAL A 107 5.18 -7.73 -7.52
N PHE A 108 5.25 -6.41 -7.59
CA PHE A 108 6.43 -5.67 -8.01
C PHE A 108 6.94 -4.71 -6.91
N PRO A 109 8.25 -4.73 -6.59
CA PRO A 109 9.25 -5.69 -7.09
C PRO A 109 9.02 -7.11 -6.55
N PRO A 110 9.56 -8.16 -7.21
CA PRO A 110 9.37 -9.55 -6.77
C PRO A 110 9.82 -9.77 -5.31
N PRO A 111 9.08 -10.58 -4.53
CA PRO A 111 9.49 -10.96 -3.17
C PRO A 111 10.85 -11.68 -3.17
N GLY A 112 11.68 -11.46 -2.15
CA GLY A 112 12.94 -12.19 -1.95
C GLY A 112 14.19 -11.52 -2.52
N VAL A 113 14.06 -10.39 -3.20
CA VAL A 113 15.18 -9.46 -3.42
C VAL A 113 15.04 -8.41 -2.33
N LEU A 114 15.74 -8.52 -1.20
CA LEU A 114 15.96 -7.42 -0.24
C LEU A 114 17.45 -7.13 -0.21
#